data_AF-F2LUN3-F1
#
_entry.id   AF-F2LUN3-F1
#
_cell.length_a   1.000
_cell.length_b   1.000
_cell.length_c   1.000
_cell.angle_alpha   90.00
_cell.angle_beta   90.00
_cell.angle_gamma   90.00
#
_symmetry.space_group_name_H-M   'P 1'
#
loop_
_entity.id
_entity.type
_entity.pdbx_description
1 polymer ?
#
loop_
_entity_poly.entity_id
_entity_poly.type
_entity_poly.pdbx_seq_one_letter_code
_entity_poly.pdbx_strand_id
1 'polypeptide(L)'
;MDARVIEKDGLYLIENRVFKIEITDQSNITHWSIKPKNSEIIEKVSFEDKINNKNLTPQHSWTTSTSITFDFETDFGMLKKVYSINNIALIMDIYLISHKETEVEYATNLNIKHDAIDLFMVGHNEFDIKKQQTTEANDLLLIKKNLDIYLGFIFKEKAILTMNPDNCLEFSFKTKVKLLTNDMFMISYTSSLV
;
A
#
# COMPACT_ATOMS: atom_id res chain seq x y z
N MET A 1 4.76 -8.66 21.42
CA MET A 1 5.52 -7.51 20.91
C MET A 1 4.53 -6.41 20.59
N ASP A 2 4.83 -5.18 20.98
CA ASP A 2 4.04 -4.01 20.61
C ASP A 2 4.51 -3.47 19.26
N ALA A 3 3.62 -2.78 18.56
CA ALA A 3 3.93 -2.10 17.30
C ALA A 3 5.09 -1.11 17.47
N ARG A 4 6.02 -1.07 16.51
CA ARG A 4 7.12 -0.12 16.51
C ARG A 4 7.64 0.24 15.12
N VAL A 5 8.26 1.41 15.03
CA VAL A 5 9.05 1.89 13.89
C VAL A 5 10.50 2.10 14.34
N ILE A 6 11.45 1.62 13.53
CA ILE A 6 12.89 1.73 13.77
C ILE A 6 13.55 2.25 12.48
N GLU A 7 14.35 3.29 12.59
CA GLU A 7 15.22 3.74 11.51
C GLU A 7 16.57 3.03 11.61
N LYS A 8 17.01 2.39 10.53
CA LYS A 8 18.28 1.66 10.49
C LYS A 8 18.81 1.59 9.05
N ASP A 9 20.08 1.93 8.87
CA ASP A 9 20.82 1.76 7.61
C ASP A 9 20.13 2.40 6.38
N GLY A 10 19.48 3.57 6.55
CA GLY A 10 18.76 4.25 5.48
C GLY A 10 17.39 3.65 5.14
N LEU A 11 16.89 2.74 5.98
CA LEU A 11 15.57 2.12 5.87
C LEU A 11 14.75 2.39 7.13
N TYR A 12 13.44 2.31 6.96
CA TYR A 12 12.45 2.31 8.03
C TYR A 12 11.87 0.91 8.19
N LEU A 13 12.18 0.29 9.31
CA LEU A 13 11.61 -0.98 9.73
C LEU A 13 10.33 -0.72 10.53
N ILE A 14 9.20 -1.11 9.97
CA ILE A 14 7.91 -1.13 10.66
C ILE A 14 7.60 -2.57 11.05
N GLU A 15 7.29 -2.80 12.33
CA GLU A 15 6.97 -4.16 12.77
C GLU A 15 5.96 -4.23 13.92
N ASN A 16 5.14 -5.29 13.91
CA ASN A 16 4.21 -5.62 14.99
C ASN A 16 4.23 -7.13 15.26
N ARG A 17 3.15 -7.70 15.79
CA ARG A 17 3.04 -9.16 16.03
C ARG A 17 2.91 -9.98 14.75
N VAL A 18 2.42 -9.36 13.69
CA VAL A 18 2.02 -10.00 12.43
C VAL A 18 3.04 -9.72 11.33
N PHE A 19 3.44 -8.46 11.15
CA PHE A 19 4.23 -7.99 10.03
C PHE A 19 5.64 -7.56 10.44
N LYS A 20 6.57 -7.76 9.51
CA LYS A 20 7.85 -7.07 9.43
C LYS A 20 7.95 -6.43 8.05
N ILE A 21 8.17 -5.13 7.99
CA ILE A 21 8.08 -4.35 6.75
C ILE A 21 9.28 -3.40 6.69
N GLU A 22 10.01 -3.42 5.58
CA GLU A 22 11.14 -2.53 5.34
C GLU A 22 10.75 -1.54 4.24
N ILE A 23 10.86 -0.26 4.56
CA ILE A 23 10.47 0.86 3.71
C ILE A 23 11.69 1.75 3.45
N THR A 24 11.90 2.15 2.21
CA THR A 24 12.99 3.05 1.82
C THR A 24 12.69 4.50 2.19
N ASP A 25 13.72 5.34 2.14
CA ASP A 25 13.59 6.81 2.15
C ASP A 25 12.74 7.35 0.98
N GLN A 26 12.59 6.56 -0.09
CA GLN A 26 11.71 6.83 -1.23
C GLN A 26 10.26 6.37 -1.01
N SER A 27 9.88 6.01 0.22
CA SER A 27 8.52 5.57 0.57
C SER A 27 8.09 4.26 -0.10
N ASN A 28 9.02 3.46 -0.64
CA ASN A 28 8.70 2.17 -1.24
C ASN A 28 8.91 1.04 -0.25
N ILE A 29 8.07 0.02 -0.30
CA ILE A 29 8.29 -1.20 0.48
C ILE A 29 9.20 -2.13 -0.32
N THR A 30 10.34 -2.51 0.26
CA THR A 30 11.31 -3.46 -0.33
C THR A 30 11.17 -4.87 0.23
N HIS A 31 10.67 -4.99 1.46
CA HIS A 31 10.40 -6.28 2.09
C HIS A 31 9.13 -6.19 2.93
N TRP A 32 8.28 -7.22 2.85
CA TRP A 32 7.09 -7.39 3.68
C TRP A 32 6.92 -8.87 3.96
N SER A 33 7.00 -9.26 5.23
CA SER A 33 6.79 -10.64 5.67
C SER A 33 5.77 -10.76 6.81
N ILE A 34 5.14 -11.94 6.85
CA ILE A 34 4.20 -12.38 7.87
C ILE A 34 4.96 -13.26 8.87
N LYS A 35 5.23 -12.70 10.06
CA LYS A 35 6.08 -13.29 11.10
C LYS A 35 5.61 -14.68 11.56
N PRO A 36 4.32 -14.93 11.88
CA PRO A 36 3.90 -16.23 12.43
C PRO A 36 4.11 -17.41 11.48
N LYS A 37 4.18 -17.15 10.18
CA LYS A 37 4.30 -18.17 9.13
C LYS A 37 5.64 -18.09 8.38
N ASN A 38 6.50 -17.15 8.77
CA ASN A 38 7.74 -16.81 8.09
C ASN A 38 7.58 -16.71 6.55
N SER A 39 6.48 -16.09 6.13
CA SER A 39 6.12 -15.98 4.71
C SER A 39 6.40 -14.58 4.20
N GLU A 40 7.20 -14.48 3.16
CA GLU A 40 7.42 -13.24 2.43
C GLU A 40 6.25 -12.98 1.47
N ILE A 41 5.82 -11.72 1.38
CA ILE A 41 4.71 -11.27 0.55
C ILE A 41 5.24 -10.54 -0.68
N ILE A 42 6.22 -9.65 -0.53
CA ILE A 42 6.83 -8.95 -1.66
C ILE A 42 8.30 -9.34 -1.79
N GLU A 43 8.78 -9.52 -3.02
CA GLU A 43 10.19 -9.81 -3.34
C GLU A 43 10.86 -8.68 -4.13
N LYS A 44 10.08 -7.66 -4.52
CA LYS A 44 10.49 -6.51 -5.32
C LYS A 44 9.83 -5.25 -4.76
N VAL A 45 10.43 -4.11 -5.10
CA VAL A 45 9.95 -2.78 -4.75
C VAL A 45 8.45 -2.67 -5.03
N SER A 46 7.70 -2.29 -4.02
CA SER A 46 6.24 -2.12 -4.04
C SER A 46 5.84 -0.79 -3.45
N PHE A 47 4.58 -0.43 -3.66
CA PHE A 47 3.97 0.83 -3.27
C PHE A 47 4.67 2.03 -3.91
N GLU A 48 4.95 1.94 -5.21
CA GLU A 48 5.40 3.07 -6.02
C GLU A 48 4.22 4.01 -6.29
N ASP A 49 4.28 5.21 -5.72
CA ASP A 49 3.22 6.21 -5.86
C ASP A 49 3.38 7.01 -7.15
N LYS A 50 2.26 7.17 -7.86
CA LYS A 50 2.16 7.96 -9.09
C LYS A 50 1.03 8.97 -9.00
N ILE A 51 1.32 10.19 -9.44
CA ILE A 51 0.33 11.24 -9.66
C ILE A 51 0.33 11.59 -11.14
N ASN A 52 -0.82 11.49 -11.80
CA ASN A 52 -0.97 11.77 -13.24
C ASN A 52 0.11 11.05 -14.07
N ASN A 53 0.37 9.78 -13.73
CA ASN A 53 1.39 8.89 -14.32
C ASN A 53 2.85 9.33 -14.14
N LYS A 54 3.15 10.21 -13.18
CA LYS A 54 4.51 10.59 -12.81
C LYS A 54 4.85 10.05 -11.44
N ASN A 55 6.05 9.48 -11.31
CA ASN A 55 6.58 9.04 -10.01
C ASN A 55 6.79 10.24 -9.09
N LEU A 56 6.63 10.01 -7.79
CA LEU A 56 6.90 10.99 -6.76
C LEU A 56 8.19 10.64 -6.01
N THR A 57 8.86 11.67 -5.51
CA THR A 57 10.06 11.56 -4.67
C THR A 57 9.80 12.34 -3.39
N PRO A 58 9.89 11.70 -2.20
CA PRO A 58 9.72 12.40 -0.93
C PRO A 58 10.76 13.52 -0.78
N GLN A 59 10.34 14.65 -0.23
CA GLN A 59 11.25 15.74 0.17
C GLN A 59 11.66 15.60 1.63
N HIS A 60 10.72 15.17 2.47
CA HIS A 60 10.92 15.01 3.90
C HIS A 60 10.25 13.73 4.41
N SER A 61 10.85 13.14 5.45
CA SER A 61 10.30 12.00 6.17
C SER A 61 10.53 12.17 7.67
N TRP A 62 9.61 11.65 8.47
CA TRP A 62 9.69 11.71 9.92
C TRP A 62 8.90 10.56 10.53
N THR A 63 9.33 10.14 11.71
CA THR A 63 8.81 8.95 12.39
C THR A 63 8.20 9.31 13.74
N THR A 64 7.23 8.51 14.15
CA THR A 64 6.79 8.38 15.54
C THR A 64 7.14 6.98 16.02
N SER A 65 6.72 6.61 17.23
CA SER A 65 6.89 5.23 17.71
C SER A 65 6.16 4.19 16.85
N THR A 66 5.09 4.57 16.14
CA THR A 66 4.20 3.62 15.44
C THR A 66 3.85 4.03 14.01
N SER A 67 4.44 5.12 13.51
CA SER A 67 4.23 5.55 12.14
C SER A 67 5.47 6.16 11.53
N ILE A 68 5.48 6.17 10.20
CA ILE A 68 6.35 7.01 9.39
C ILE A 68 5.49 7.79 8.43
N THR A 69 5.85 9.04 8.20
CA THR A 69 5.24 9.85 7.16
C THR A 69 6.29 10.36 6.18
N PHE A 70 5.87 10.45 4.91
CA PHE A 70 6.61 11.01 3.80
C PHE A 70 5.83 12.18 3.21
N ASP A 71 6.48 13.33 3.06
CA ASP A 71 5.92 14.53 2.42
C ASP A 71 6.47 14.65 0.99
N PHE A 72 5.57 14.91 0.05
CA PHE A 72 5.87 15.08 -1.36
C PHE A 72 5.33 16.42 -1.83
N GLU A 73 6.18 17.24 -2.43
CA GLU A 73 5.75 18.44 -3.12
C GLU A 73 5.29 18.09 -4.53
N THR A 74 4.16 18.68 -4.92
CA THR A 74 3.54 18.48 -6.23
C THR A 74 3.22 19.83 -6.86
N ASP A 75 2.90 19.84 -8.15
CA ASP A 75 2.53 21.07 -8.84
C ASP A 75 1.19 21.66 -8.37
N PHE A 76 0.32 20.84 -7.76
CA PHE A 76 -0.98 21.27 -7.24
C PHE A 76 -0.97 21.57 -5.73
N GLY A 77 0.04 21.12 -5.00
CA GLY A 77 0.15 21.29 -3.56
C GLY A 77 1.05 20.24 -2.94
N MET A 78 0.54 19.47 -1.99
CA MET A 78 1.31 18.48 -1.24
C MET A 78 0.60 17.14 -1.18
N LEU A 79 1.36 16.05 -1.26
CA LEU A 79 0.91 14.72 -0.90
C LEU A 79 1.61 14.30 0.39
N LYS A 80 0.87 13.74 1.34
CA LYS A 80 1.45 13.09 2.53
C LYS A 80 1.10 11.62 2.54
N LYS A 81 2.09 10.74 2.66
CA LYS A 81 1.87 9.30 2.79
C LYS A 81 2.32 8.84 4.17
N VAL A 82 1.38 8.31 4.94
CA VAL A 82 1.60 7.81 6.29
C VAL A 82 1.49 6.29 6.27
N TYR A 83 2.54 5.60 6.69
CA TYR A 83 2.45 4.21 7.10
C TYR A 83 2.33 4.16 8.63
N SER A 84 1.20 3.69 9.13
CA SER A 84 0.95 3.49 10.55
C SER A 84 0.80 2.01 10.87
N ILE A 85 1.31 1.55 12.01
CA ILE A 85 1.16 0.17 12.44
C ILE A 85 0.57 0.10 13.84
N ASN A 86 -0.38 -0.82 14.03
CA ASN A 86 -0.87 -1.20 15.34
C ASN A 86 -0.45 -2.65 15.65
N ASN A 87 -0.94 -3.24 16.73
CA ASN A 87 -0.50 -4.57 17.16
C ASN A 87 -0.68 -5.70 16.13
N ILE A 88 -1.60 -5.56 15.16
CA ILE A 88 -1.93 -6.62 14.19
C ILE A 88 -2.04 -6.15 12.72
N ALA A 89 -2.16 -4.85 12.47
CA ALA A 89 -2.46 -4.30 11.15
C ALA A 89 -1.48 -3.20 10.74
N LEU A 90 -1.27 -3.07 9.43
CA LEU A 90 -0.66 -1.92 8.77
C LEU A 90 -1.77 -1.07 8.17
N ILE A 91 -1.76 0.23 8.45
CA ILE A 91 -2.69 1.24 7.93
C ILE A 91 -1.87 2.18 7.05
N MET A 92 -2.34 2.45 5.85
CA MET A 92 -1.78 3.47 4.98
C MET A 92 -2.79 4.55 4.70
N ASP A 93 -2.40 5.79 4.99
CA ASP A 93 -3.17 6.98 4.67
C ASP A 93 -2.37 7.85 3.69
N ILE A 94 -3.04 8.30 2.64
CA ILE A 94 -2.51 9.24 1.65
C ILE A 94 -3.40 10.48 1.64
N TYR A 95 -2.83 11.62 1.98
CA TYR A 95 -3.51 12.91 1.99
C TYR A 95 -3.09 13.71 0.77
N LEU A 96 -4.04 14.06 -0.08
CA LEU A 96 -3.87 14.98 -1.20
C LEU A 96 -4.35 16.36 -0.74
N ILE A 97 -3.44 17.33 -0.63
CA ILE A 97 -3.70 18.68 -0.14
C ILE A 97 -3.43 19.66 -1.27
N SER A 98 -4.45 20.39 -1.71
CA SER A 98 -4.35 21.29 -2.86
C SER A 98 -4.17 22.75 -2.46
N HIS A 99 -3.33 23.47 -3.18
CA HIS A 99 -3.20 24.94 -3.09
C HIS A 99 -3.88 25.65 -4.28
N LYS A 100 -4.41 24.89 -5.23
CA LYS A 100 -5.15 25.37 -6.40
C LYS A 100 -6.19 24.33 -6.83
N GLU A 101 -7.23 24.76 -7.54
CA GLU A 101 -8.17 23.83 -8.17
C GLU A 101 -7.42 22.89 -9.15
N THR A 102 -7.65 21.59 -9.02
CA THR A 102 -6.97 20.58 -9.83
C THR A 102 -7.81 19.30 -9.94
N GLU A 103 -7.49 18.49 -10.95
CA GLU A 103 -7.95 17.11 -11.03
C GLU A 103 -6.71 16.21 -10.97
N VAL A 104 -6.74 15.24 -10.06
CA VAL A 104 -5.60 14.40 -9.73
C VAL A 104 -5.99 12.94 -9.91
N GLU A 105 -5.17 12.21 -10.65
CA GLU A 105 -5.20 10.77 -10.71
C GLU A 105 -4.06 10.21 -9.86
N TYR A 106 -4.39 9.60 -8.72
CA TYR A 106 -3.43 8.92 -7.87
C TYR A 106 -3.46 7.42 -8.16
N ALA A 107 -2.27 6.83 -8.26
CA ALA A 107 -2.10 5.39 -8.35
C ALA A 107 -0.97 4.89 -7.45
N THR A 108 -1.11 3.68 -6.92
CA THR A 108 -0.03 2.97 -6.24
C THR A 108 -0.01 1.50 -6.67
N ASN A 109 1.18 0.94 -6.86
CA ASN A 109 1.37 -0.43 -7.33
C ASN A 109 1.93 -1.31 -6.23
N LEU A 110 1.22 -2.36 -5.85
CA LEU A 110 1.69 -3.41 -4.94
C LEU A 110 2.16 -4.62 -5.75
N ASN A 111 3.45 -4.97 -5.66
CA ASN A 111 4.04 -6.11 -6.38
C ASN A 111 4.17 -7.32 -5.46
N ILE A 112 3.26 -8.28 -5.60
CA ILE A 112 3.22 -9.46 -4.75
C ILE A 112 4.00 -10.59 -5.41
N LYS A 113 4.79 -11.28 -4.61
CA LYS A 113 5.54 -12.45 -5.05
C LYS A 113 4.57 -13.50 -5.60
N HIS A 114 4.86 -14.02 -6.79
CA HIS A 114 3.94 -14.90 -7.52
C HIS A 114 3.61 -16.21 -6.78
N ASP A 115 4.51 -16.72 -5.93
CA ASP A 115 4.28 -17.91 -5.10
C ASP A 115 3.78 -17.58 -3.67
N ALA A 116 3.53 -16.31 -3.36
CA ALA A 116 3.00 -15.87 -2.07
C ALA A 116 1.48 -15.92 -2.00
N ILE A 117 0.78 -16.17 -3.12
CA ILE A 117 -0.67 -16.18 -3.20
C ILE A 117 -1.12 -17.32 -4.13
N ASP A 118 -2.10 -18.10 -3.67
CA ASP A 118 -2.76 -19.12 -4.49
C ASP A 118 -3.97 -18.55 -5.23
N LEU A 119 -4.70 -17.62 -4.60
CA LEU A 119 -5.88 -16.95 -5.16
C LEU A 119 -6.16 -15.63 -4.44
N PHE A 120 -7.01 -14.80 -5.04
CA PHE A 120 -7.54 -13.61 -4.38
C PHE A 120 -9.05 -13.50 -4.53
N MET A 121 -9.66 -12.76 -3.61
CA MET A 121 -11.08 -12.49 -3.60
C MET A 121 -11.34 -10.99 -3.53
N VAL A 122 -12.40 -10.54 -4.19
CA VAL A 122 -12.97 -9.19 -4.04
C VAL A 122 -14.44 -9.36 -3.66
N GLY A 123 -14.80 -8.93 -2.45
CA GLY A 123 -16.04 -9.32 -1.80
C GLY A 123 -16.15 -10.84 -1.66
N HIS A 124 -17.19 -11.41 -2.26
CA HIS A 124 -17.40 -12.87 -2.28
C HIS A 124 -16.91 -13.54 -3.57
N ASN A 125 -16.36 -12.77 -4.53
CA ASN A 125 -15.96 -13.29 -5.83
C ASN A 125 -14.50 -13.75 -5.78
N GLU A 126 -14.26 -15.02 -6.11
CA GLU A 126 -12.93 -15.60 -6.27
C GLU A 126 -12.40 -15.37 -7.69
N PHE A 127 -11.13 -14.99 -7.79
CA PHE A 127 -10.45 -14.73 -9.06
C PHE A 127 -9.16 -15.54 -9.18
N ASP A 128 -8.92 -16.08 -10.38
CA ASP A 128 -7.70 -16.79 -10.72
C ASP A 128 -6.59 -15.79 -11.09
N ILE A 129 -5.44 -15.91 -10.43
CA ILE A 129 -4.27 -15.05 -10.61
C ILE A 129 -3.62 -15.15 -11.99
N LYS A 130 -4.01 -16.10 -12.85
CA LYS A 130 -3.35 -16.39 -14.13
C LYS A 130 -3.72 -15.49 -15.31
N LYS A 131 -4.68 -14.58 -15.17
CA LYS A 131 -5.14 -13.73 -16.28
C LYS A 131 -5.12 -12.27 -15.90
N GLN A 132 -4.77 -11.39 -16.84
CA GLN A 132 -4.95 -9.96 -16.60
C GLN A 132 -6.43 -9.63 -16.42
N GLN A 133 -6.74 -8.85 -15.38
CA GLN A 133 -8.10 -8.39 -15.11
C GLN A 133 -8.12 -7.07 -14.34
N THR A 134 -9.20 -6.32 -14.54
CA THR A 134 -9.47 -5.07 -13.82
C THR A 134 -10.84 -5.19 -13.15
N THR A 135 -10.92 -4.85 -11.86
CA THR A 135 -12.16 -4.90 -11.07
C THR A 135 -12.24 -3.73 -10.11
N GLU A 136 -13.45 -3.27 -9.82
CA GLU A 136 -13.69 -2.39 -8.67
C GLU A 136 -13.72 -3.20 -7.38
N ALA A 137 -13.17 -2.65 -6.30
CA ALA A 137 -13.05 -3.31 -5.02
C ALA A 137 -13.18 -2.33 -3.84
N ASN A 138 -13.96 -2.71 -2.83
CA ASN A 138 -13.90 -2.08 -1.50
C ASN A 138 -12.99 -2.88 -0.56
N ASP A 139 -12.74 -4.14 -0.89
CA ASP A 139 -11.88 -5.04 -0.14
C ASP A 139 -11.14 -5.97 -1.11
N LEU A 140 -10.02 -6.52 -0.65
CA LEU A 140 -9.23 -7.52 -1.35
C LEU A 140 -8.72 -8.53 -0.33
N LEU A 141 -8.95 -9.81 -0.56
CA LEU A 141 -8.41 -10.88 0.26
C LEU A 141 -7.40 -11.69 -0.53
N LEU A 142 -6.19 -11.81 -0.02
CA LEU A 142 -5.11 -12.57 -0.62
C LEU A 142 -4.91 -13.86 0.18
N ILE A 143 -4.97 -15.01 -0.48
CA ILE A 143 -5.00 -16.30 0.21
C ILE A 143 -3.82 -17.16 -0.24
N LYS A 144 -3.08 -17.68 0.75
CA LYS A 144 -2.11 -18.74 0.58
C LYS A 144 -2.52 -19.95 1.42
N LYS A 145 -3.20 -20.88 0.76
CA LYS A 145 -3.88 -22.05 1.32
C LYS A 145 -2.91 -22.96 2.05
N ASN A 146 -1.73 -23.22 1.49
CA ASN A 146 -0.77 -24.17 2.07
C ASN A 146 -0.16 -23.69 3.40
N LEU A 147 -0.15 -22.38 3.67
CA LEU A 147 0.34 -21.79 4.92
C LEU A 147 -0.78 -21.27 5.82
N ASP A 148 -2.03 -21.38 5.40
CA ASP A 148 -3.20 -20.85 6.10
C ASP A 148 -3.01 -19.35 6.40
N ILE A 149 -2.76 -18.59 5.33
CA ILE A 149 -2.58 -17.13 5.36
C ILE A 149 -3.71 -16.49 4.58
N TYR A 150 -4.41 -15.57 5.23
CA TYR A 150 -5.43 -14.72 4.63
C TYR A 150 -5.06 -13.27 4.93
N LEU A 151 -4.51 -12.57 3.95
CA LEU A 151 -4.13 -11.17 4.07
C LEU A 151 -5.24 -10.31 3.46
N GLY A 152 -6.04 -9.70 4.33
CA GLY A 152 -7.13 -8.82 3.93
C GLY A 152 -6.66 -7.38 3.77
N PHE A 153 -7.20 -6.69 2.77
CA PHE A 153 -7.09 -5.26 2.54
C PHE A 153 -8.50 -4.68 2.53
N ILE A 154 -8.71 -3.59 3.27
CA ILE A 154 -9.96 -2.83 3.26
C ILE A 154 -9.64 -1.43 2.77
N PHE A 155 -10.28 -1.00 1.70
CA PHE A 155 -10.14 0.33 1.12
C PHE A 155 -11.27 1.22 1.62
N LYS A 156 -10.93 2.43 2.06
CA LYS A 156 -11.94 3.42 2.47
C LYS A 156 -12.77 3.93 1.29
N GLU A 157 -12.13 4.02 0.12
CA GLU A 157 -12.74 4.43 -1.14
C GLU A 157 -12.71 3.26 -2.12
N LYS A 158 -13.64 3.22 -3.07
CA LYS A 158 -13.63 2.23 -4.15
C LYS A 158 -12.30 2.30 -4.91
N ALA A 159 -11.58 1.19 -4.89
CA ALA A 159 -10.35 0.99 -5.63
C ALA A 159 -10.67 0.41 -7.01
N ILE A 160 -10.00 0.91 -8.07
CA ILE A 160 -9.84 0.11 -9.28
C ILE A 160 -8.59 -0.73 -9.08
N LEU A 161 -8.75 -2.05 -8.99
CA LEU A 161 -7.67 -3.02 -8.91
C LEU A 161 -7.39 -3.58 -10.29
N THR A 162 -6.15 -3.42 -10.77
CA THR A 162 -5.69 -4.09 -11.98
C THR A 162 -4.65 -5.12 -11.60
N MET A 163 -4.84 -6.35 -12.08
CA MET A 163 -3.93 -7.46 -11.86
C MET A 163 -3.16 -7.78 -13.14
N ASN A 164 -1.83 -7.80 -13.05
CA ASN A 164 -0.93 -8.20 -14.13
C ASN A 164 -0.05 -9.37 -13.67
N PRO A 165 -0.14 -10.56 -14.29
CA PRO A 165 0.57 -11.76 -13.80
C PRO A 165 1.98 -11.98 -14.38
N ASP A 166 2.51 -11.05 -15.17
CA ASP A 166 3.81 -11.21 -15.84
C ASP A 166 4.95 -10.95 -14.83
N ASN A 167 5.44 -12.01 -14.16
CA ASN A 167 6.57 -12.10 -13.21
C ASN A 167 6.21 -11.93 -11.71
N CYS A 168 5.46 -10.90 -11.34
CA CYS A 168 4.91 -10.72 -10.00
C CYS A 168 3.44 -10.32 -10.12
N LEU A 169 2.63 -10.62 -9.12
CA LEU A 169 1.23 -10.23 -9.10
C LEU A 169 1.15 -8.74 -8.75
N GLU A 170 1.09 -7.88 -9.77
CA GLU A 170 0.95 -6.43 -9.57
C GLU A 170 -0.52 -6.09 -9.32
N PHE A 171 -0.82 -5.45 -8.19
CA PHE A 171 -2.09 -4.80 -7.91
C PHE A 171 -1.90 -3.29 -7.99
N SER A 172 -2.49 -2.66 -9.00
CA SER A 172 -2.59 -1.20 -9.03
C SER A 172 -3.87 -0.75 -8.33
N PHE A 173 -3.77 0.11 -7.33
CA PHE A 173 -4.87 0.93 -6.82
C PHE A 173 -4.88 2.24 -7.61
N LYS A 174 -6.03 2.65 -8.14
CA LYS A 174 -6.18 3.90 -8.88
C LYS A 174 -7.45 4.65 -8.48
N THR A 175 -7.32 5.96 -8.25
CA THR A 175 -8.46 6.86 -7.97
C THR A 175 -8.29 8.21 -8.67
N LYS A 176 -9.41 8.82 -9.05
CA LYS A 176 -9.46 10.15 -9.69
C LYS A 176 -10.27 11.09 -8.81
N VAL A 177 -9.70 12.24 -8.47
CA VAL A 177 -10.28 13.18 -7.51
C VAL A 177 -10.19 14.59 -8.05
N LYS A 178 -11.29 15.35 -7.92
CA LYS A 178 -11.28 16.79 -8.16
C LYS A 178 -11.12 17.51 -6.82
N LEU A 179 -10.15 18.41 -6.73
CA LEU A 179 -9.83 19.18 -5.53
C LEU A 179 -10.00 20.67 -5.82
N LEU A 180 -10.63 21.42 -4.92
CA LEU A 180 -10.66 22.88 -4.92
C LEU A 180 -9.44 23.44 -4.19
N THR A 181 -9.28 24.77 -4.18
CA THR A 181 -8.19 25.42 -3.42
C THR A 181 -8.34 25.17 -1.92
N ASN A 182 -7.26 24.70 -1.27
CA ASN A 182 -7.20 24.33 0.15
C ASN A 182 -8.07 23.12 0.53
N ASP A 183 -8.49 22.32 -0.44
CA ASP A 183 -9.12 21.04 -0.15
C ASP A 183 -8.10 20.01 0.35
N MET A 184 -8.60 19.05 1.10
CA MET A 184 -7.88 17.86 1.50
C MET A 184 -8.74 16.63 1.20
N PHE A 185 -8.18 15.69 0.47
CA PHE A 185 -8.78 14.38 0.23
C PHE A 185 -7.88 13.28 0.79
N MET A 186 -8.48 12.29 1.44
CA MET A 186 -7.75 11.20 2.08
C MET A 186 -8.13 9.87 1.44
N ILE A 187 -7.12 9.18 0.92
CA ILE A 187 -7.18 7.77 0.53
C ILE A 187 -6.64 6.96 1.68
N SER A 188 -7.31 5.88 2.06
CA SER A 188 -6.85 5.04 3.17
C SER A 188 -7.14 3.58 2.90
N TYR A 189 -6.22 2.71 3.28
CA TYR A 189 -6.45 1.29 3.33
C TYR A 189 -5.70 0.61 4.46
N THR A 190 -6.32 -0.43 5.00
CA THR A 190 -5.78 -1.24 6.10
C THR A 190 -5.50 -2.64 5.62
N SER A 191 -4.34 -3.18 5.97
CA SER A 191 -3.98 -4.57 5.75
C SER A 191 -3.79 -5.32 7.07
N SER A 192 -4.37 -6.52 7.17
CA SER A 192 -4.29 -7.36 8.37
C SER A 192 -4.41 -8.84 8.00
N LEU A 193 -3.83 -9.69 8.84
CA LEU A 193 -4.21 -11.11 8.83
C LEU A 193 -5.65 -11.27 9.34
N VAL A 194 -6.44 -12.05 8.61
CA VAL A 194 -7.83 -12.44 8.96
C VAL A 194 -7.97 -13.93 9.17
#